data_AF-A0A1A8ZKQ5-F1
#
_entry.id   AF-A0A1A8ZKQ5-F1
#
_cell.length_a   1.000
_cell.length_b   1.000
_cell.length_c   1.000
_cell.angle_alpha   90.00
_cell.angle_beta   90.00
_cell.angle_gamma   90.00
#
_symmetry.space_group_name_H-M   'P 1'
#
loop_
_entity.id
_entity.type
_entity.pdbx_description
1 polymer ?
#
loop_
_entity_poly.entity_id
_entity_poly.type
_entity_poly.pdbx_seq_one_letter_code
_entity_poly.pdbx_strand_id
1 'polypeptide(L)'
;MTPDLTQLADIAADRVRLDERELALIDRVRHAGATWAQIAAALGLGSRQAAEQRRQRLATARRSRRQEQDFGYSTRIAAIRSAVLDLQRWIDADRRWDTRFRRAALVRTTAEVALDADPGALYALASLLAVDLAEAGAERLPGPTQAVATNLGALVSTEH
;
A
#
# COMPACT_ATOMS: atom_id res chain seq x y z
N MET A 1 3.43 31.08 -7.93
CA MET A 1 2.27 30.21 -8.25
C MET A 1 1.02 30.88 -7.70
N THR A 2 -0.02 31.03 -8.51
CA THR A 2 -1.29 31.64 -8.08
C THR A 2 -2.05 30.65 -7.17
N PRO A 3 -2.70 31.13 -6.10
CA PRO A 3 -3.40 30.27 -5.14
C PRO A 3 -4.47 29.38 -5.79
N ASP A 4 -5.13 29.85 -6.84
CA ASP A 4 -6.16 29.10 -7.57
C ASP A 4 -5.60 27.87 -8.32
N LEU A 5 -4.36 27.95 -8.83
CA LEU A 5 -3.71 26.80 -9.48
C LEU A 5 -3.34 25.72 -8.48
N THR A 6 -2.96 26.11 -7.26
CA THR A 6 -2.73 25.16 -6.16
C THR A 6 -4.02 24.46 -5.76
N GLN A 7 -5.14 25.19 -5.62
CA GLN A 7 -6.44 24.58 -5.31
C GLN A 7 -6.91 23.61 -6.41
N LEU A 8 -6.65 23.92 -7.69
CA LEU A 8 -6.94 22.99 -8.78
C LEU A 8 -6.08 21.72 -8.70
N ALA A 9 -4.82 21.83 -8.28
CA ALA A 9 -3.96 20.66 -8.05
C ALA A 9 -4.48 19.80 -6.88
N ASP A 10 -4.98 20.42 -5.81
CA ASP A 10 -5.56 19.72 -4.66
C ASP A 10 -6.78 18.88 -5.05
N ILE A 11 -7.64 19.39 -5.95
CA ILE A 11 -8.79 18.63 -6.48
C ILE A 11 -8.35 17.32 -7.15
N ALA A 12 -7.22 17.35 -7.87
CA ALA A 12 -6.70 16.14 -8.50
C ALA A 12 -6.27 15.11 -7.44
N ALA A 13 -5.57 15.55 -6.40
CA ALA A 13 -5.18 14.70 -5.27
C ALA A 13 -6.40 14.14 -4.52
N ASP A 14 -7.43 14.95 -4.31
CA ASP A 14 -8.67 14.56 -3.63
C ASP A 14 -9.42 13.47 -4.41
N ARG A 15 -9.50 13.61 -5.74
CA ARG A 15 -10.10 12.61 -6.62
C ARG A 15 -9.37 11.27 -6.55
N VAL A 16 -8.04 11.29 -6.47
CA VAL A 16 -7.24 10.07 -6.31
C VAL A 16 -7.57 9.37 -4.98
N ARG A 17 -7.58 10.11 -3.87
CA ARG A 17 -7.92 9.56 -2.55
C ARG A 17 -9.35 8.99 -2.52
N LEU A 18 -10.28 9.65 -3.21
CA LEU A 18 -11.66 9.17 -3.34
C LEU A 18 -11.73 7.86 -4.13
N ASP A 19 -11.07 7.79 -5.28
CA ASP A 19 -11.02 6.59 -6.13
C ASP A 19 -10.40 5.39 -5.38
N GLU A 20 -9.36 5.62 -4.58
CA GLU A 20 -8.72 4.58 -3.76
C GLU A 20 -9.64 4.08 -2.65
N ARG A 21 -10.31 5.00 -1.95
CA ARG A 21 -11.31 4.65 -0.93
C ARG A 21 -12.47 3.88 -1.52
N GLU A 22 -12.95 4.27 -2.70
CA GLU A 22 -14.01 3.55 -3.41
C GLU A 22 -13.57 2.12 -3.75
N LEU A 23 -12.38 1.95 -4.33
CA LEU A 23 -11.83 0.63 -4.67
C LEU A 23 -11.69 -0.27 -3.43
N ALA A 24 -11.14 0.27 -2.33
CA ALA A 24 -10.95 -0.48 -1.09
C ALA A 24 -12.28 -0.91 -0.46
N LEU A 25 -13.31 -0.06 -0.52
CA LEU A 25 -14.65 -0.40 -0.04
C LEU A 25 -15.29 -1.47 -0.89
N ILE A 26 -15.21 -1.34 -2.23
CA ILE A 26 -15.70 -2.36 -3.17
C ILE A 26 -15.05 -3.71 -2.88
N ASP A 27 -13.72 -3.76 -2.77
CA ASP A 27 -13.01 -5.00 -2.50
C ASP A 27 -13.39 -5.55 -1.11
N ARG A 28 -13.49 -4.72 -0.06
CA ARG A 28 -13.92 -5.16 1.28
C ARG A 28 -15.32 -5.78 1.28
N VAL A 29 -16.31 -5.13 0.66
CA VAL A 29 -17.67 -5.66 0.63
C VAL A 29 -17.78 -6.90 -0.26
N ARG A 30 -16.97 -7.00 -1.32
CA ARG A 30 -16.85 -8.25 -2.11
C ARG A 30 -16.30 -9.40 -1.27
N HIS A 31 -15.28 -9.16 -0.47
CA HIS A 31 -14.73 -10.17 0.45
C HIS A 31 -15.74 -10.58 1.53
N ALA A 32 -16.59 -9.64 1.97
CA ALA A 32 -17.71 -9.91 2.88
C ALA A 32 -18.92 -10.60 2.20
N GLY A 33 -18.83 -10.94 0.92
CA GLY A 33 -19.86 -11.69 0.19
C GLY A 33 -20.89 -10.86 -0.57
N ALA A 34 -20.78 -9.51 -0.58
CA ALA A 34 -21.71 -8.67 -1.34
C ALA A 34 -21.63 -8.94 -2.84
N THR A 35 -22.77 -9.07 -3.50
CA THR A 35 -22.87 -9.29 -4.95
C THR A 35 -22.62 -8.00 -5.73
N TRP A 36 -22.23 -8.13 -7.00
CA TRP A 36 -22.07 -6.98 -7.90
C TRP A 36 -23.35 -6.18 -8.12
N ALA A 37 -24.54 -6.80 -7.98
CA ALA A 37 -25.81 -6.09 -8.05
C ALA A 37 -26.04 -5.19 -6.82
N GLN A 38 -25.72 -5.68 -5.62
CA GLN A 38 -25.78 -4.90 -4.38
C GLN A 38 -24.78 -3.73 -4.41
N ILE A 39 -23.58 -3.97 -4.94
CA ILE A 39 -22.57 -2.92 -5.12
C ILE A 39 -23.03 -1.89 -6.15
N ALA A 40 -23.61 -2.32 -7.28
CA ALA A 40 -24.17 -1.41 -8.28
C ALA A 40 -25.24 -0.50 -7.67
N ALA A 41 -26.18 -1.05 -6.90
CA ALA A 41 -27.20 -0.27 -6.21
C ALA A 41 -26.58 0.73 -5.22
N ALA A 42 -25.58 0.32 -4.43
CA ALA A 42 -24.89 1.21 -3.49
C ALA A 42 -24.10 2.33 -4.17
N LEU A 43 -23.56 2.08 -5.38
CA LEU A 43 -22.83 3.07 -6.18
C LEU A 43 -23.75 3.92 -7.09
N GLY A 44 -25.07 3.68 -7.09
CA GLY A 44 -26.02 4.35 -8.00
C GLY A 44 -25.84 3.97 -9.47
N LEU A 45 -25.30 2.77 -9.75
CA LEU A 45 -25.04 2.27 -11.10
C LEU A 45 -26.20 1.39 -11.59
N GLY A 46 -26.56 1.54 -12.86
CA GLY A 46 -27.73 0.86 -13.45
C GLY A 46 -27.57 -0.66 -13.68
N SER A 47 -26.39 -1.23 -13.46
CA SER A 47 -26.17 -2.68 -13.67
C SER A 47 -24.98 -3.24 -12.90
N ARG A 48 -25.00 -4.56 -12.66
CA ARG A 48 -23.86 -5.34 -12.14
C ARG A 48 -22.60 -5.10 -12.98
N GLN A 49 -22.74 -5.05 -14.30
CA GLN A 49 -21.62 -4.90 -15.23
C GLN A 49 -20.98 -3.51 -15.10
N ALA A 50 -21.78 -2.46 -14.86
CA ALA A 50 -21.26 -1.13 -14.61
C ALA A 50 -20.40 -1.08 -13.34
N ALA A 51 -20.80 -1.79 -12.28
CA ALA A 51 -20.01 -1.91 -11.05
C ALA A 51 -18.69 -2.66 -11.27
N GLU A 52 -18.71 -3.79 -11.98
CA GLU A 52 -17.48 -4.53 -12.35
C GLU A 52 -16.52 -3.65 -13.17
N GLN A 53 -17.05 -2.93 -14.16
CA GLN A 53 -16.27 -2.01 -14.99
C GLN A 53 -15.72 -0.82 -14.18
N ARG A 54 -16.47 -0.27 -13.23
CA ARG A 54 -15.98 0.79 -12.33
C ARG A 54 -14.80 0.27 -11.51
N ARG A 55 -14.93 -0.90 -10.87
CA ARG A 55 -13.83 -1.53 -10.13
C ARG A 55 -12.60 -1.76 -11.00
N GLN A 56 -12.79 -2.29 -12.21
CA GLN A 56 -11.68 -2.54 -13.14
C GLN A 56 -10.97 -1.23 -13.53
N ARG A 57 -11.73 -0.17 -13.81
CA ARG A 57 -11.17 1.16 -14.12
C ARG A 57 -10.36 1.72 -12.96
N LEU A 58 -10.90 1.66 -11.74
CA LEU A 58 -10.20 2.09 -10.53
C LEU A 58 -8.89 1.31 -10.31
N ALA A 59 -8.93 -0.01 -10.50
CA ALA A 59 -7.74 -0.85 -10.37
C ALA A 59 -6.67 -0.54 -11.43
N THR A 60 -7.08 -0.30 -12.68
CA THR A 60 -6.15 0.13 -13.74
C THR A 60 -5.56 1.49 -13.44
N ALA A 61 -6.37 2.47 -13.03
CA ALA A 61 -5.90 3.81 -12.71
C ALA A 61 -4.89 3.80 -11.54
N ARG A 62 -5.12 2.99 -10.49
CA ARG A 62 -4.16 2.80 -9.41
C ARG A 62 -2.84 2.19 -9.90
N ARG A 63 -2.89 1.19 -10.80
CA ARG A 63 -1.67 0.61 -11.40
C ARG A 63 -0.90 1.61 -12.25
N SER A 64 -1.57 2.36 -13.12
CA SER A 64 -0.93 3.39 -13.95
C SER A 64 -0.28 4.48 -13.10
N ARG A 65 -0.96 4.96 -12.05
CA ARG A 65 -0.38 5.94 -11.12
C ARG A 65 0.86 5.40 -10.39
N ARG A 66 0.81 4.17 -9.89
CA ARG A 66 1.99 3.53 -9.29
C ARG A 66 3.15 3.48 -10.30
N GLN A 67 2.87 3.12 -11.55
CA GLN A 67 3.87 3.07 -12.60
C GLN A 67 4.45 4.47 -12.94
N GLU A 68 3.61 5.50 -13.06
CA GLU A 68 4.03 6.89 -13.29
C GLU A 68 4.88 7.43 -12.14
N GLN A 69 4.48 7.13 -10.91
CA GLN A 69 5.24 7.45 -9.71
C GLN A 69 6.59 6.73 -9.72
N ASP A 70 6.63 5.43 -10.07
CA ASP A 70 7.86 4.64 -10.20
C ASP A 70 8.86 5.23 -11.20
N PHE A 71 8.38 5.80 -12.32
CA PHE A 71 9.24 6.46 -13.30
C PHE A 71 9.90 7.77 -12.79
N GLY A 72 9.35 8.40 -11.76
CA GLY A 72 9.87 9.64 -11.18
C GLY A 72 10.79 9.44 -9.97
N TYR A 73 10.99 8.21 -9.50
CA TYR A 73 11.71 7.95 -8.26
C TYR A 73 13.19 7.64 -8.46
N SER A 74 14.00 8.02 -7.47
CA SER A 74 15.38 7.56 -7.39
C SER A 74 15.42 6.02 -7.22
N THR A 75 16.48 5.39 -7.71
CA THR A 75 16.73 3.94 -7.58
C THR A 75 16.55 3.45 -6.14
N ARG A 76 16.90 4.29 -5.15
CA ARG A 76 16.73 3.98 -3.72
C ARG A 76 15.26 3.87 -3.31
N ILE A 77 14.40 4.79 -3.75
CA ILE A 77 12.96 4.73 -3.43
C ILE A 77 12.30 3.52 -4.11
N ALA A 78 12.68 3.22 -5.36
CA ALA A 78 12.23 2.00 -6.04
C ALA A 78 12.66 0.73 -5.29
N ALA A 79 13.91 0.68 -4.80
CA ALA A 79 14.41 -0.43 -3.99
C ALA A 79 13.66 -0.57 -2.66
N ILE A 80 13.35 0.54 -1.98
CA ILE A 80 12.53 0.54 -0.75
C ILE A 80 11.14 -0.04 -1.05
N ARG A 81 10.47 0.41 -2.12
CA ARG A 81 9.15 -0.12 -2.49
C ARG A 81 9.20 -1.61 -2.79
N SER A 82 10.22 -2.08 -3.50
CA SER A 82 10.44 -3.52 -3.75
C SER A 82 10.62 -4.31 -2.45
N ALA A 83 11.44 -3.81 -1.52
CA ALA A 83 11.65 -4.46 -0.24
C ALA A 83 10.36 -4.54 0.61
N VAL A 84 9.53 -3.48 0.60
CA VAL A 84 8.22 -3.48 1.27
C VAL A 84 7.24 -4.46 0.59
N LEU A 85 7.24 -4.56 -0.75
CA LEU A 85 6.44 -5.55 -1.47
C LEU A 85 6.85 -6.97 -1.11
N ASP A 86 8.15 -7.24 -1.00
CA ASP A 86 8.69 -8.54 -0.64
C ASP A 86 8.31 -8.90 0.81
N LEU A 87 8.38 -7.93 1.73
CA LEU A 87 7.90 -8.08 3.10
C LEU A 87 6.42 -8.47 3.12
N GLN A 88 5.56 -7.74 2.40
CA GLN A 88 4.13 -8.01 2.37
C GLN A 88 3.83 -9.44 1.87
N ARG A 89 4.54 -9.92 0.83
CA ARG A 89 4.37 -11.29 0.33
C ARG A 89 4.70 -12.34 1.38
N TRP A 90 5.74 -12.12 2.20
CA TRP A 90 6.09 -13.04 3.29
C TRP A 90 5.08 -12.99 4.44
N ILE A 91 4.57 -11.81 4.77
CA ILE A 91 3.51 -11.62 5.77
C ILE A 91 2.24 -12.36 5.37
N ASP A 92 1.84 -12.24 4.10
CA ASP A 92 0.64 -12.88 3.57
C ASP A 92 0.79 -14.41 3.47
N ALA A 93 1.99 -14.90 3.20
CA ALA A 93 2.29 -16.33 3.18
C ALA A 93 2.29 -16.96 4.58
N ASP A 94 2.60 -16.18 5.62
CA ASP A 94 2.66 -16.65 7.00
C ASP A 94 1.34 -16.47 7.77
N ARG A 95 0.59 -17.56 7.90
CA ARG A 95 -0.67 -17.58 8.66
C ARG A 95 -0.52 -17.26 10.15
N ARG A 96 0.69 -17.37 10.72
CA ARG A 96 0.94 -17.09 12.14
C ARG A 96 1.50 -15.70 12.40
N TRP A 97 1.67 -14.89 11.34
CA TRP A 97 2.40 -13.62 11.39
C TRP A 97 2.01 -12.76 12.58
N ASP A 98 0.72 -12.46 12.70
CA ASP A 98 0.15 -11.53 13.68
C ASP A 98 0.41 -11.95 15.14
N THR A 99 0.80 -13.20 15.38
CA THR A 99 1.08 -13.76 16.72
C THR A 99 2.57 -13.95 17.01
N ARG A 100 3.47 -13.72 16.04
CA ARG A 100 4.92 -13.97 16.21
C ARG A 100 5.59 -12.98 17.17
N PHE A 101 5.14 -11.73 17.15
CA PHE A 101 5.67 -10.68 18.01
C PHE A 101 4.61 -9.60 18.24
N ARG A 102 4.79 -8.82 19.30
CA ARG A 102 3.78 -7.85 19.80
C ARG A 102 3.28 -6.87 18.73
N ARG A 103 4.16 -6.45 17.81
CA ARG A 103 3.87 -5.44 16.78
C ARG A 103 3.59 -6.05 15.39
N ALA A 104 3.41 -7.37 15.27
CA ALA A 104 3.30 -8.02 13.97
C ALA A 104 2.11 -7.55 13.13
N ALA A 105 0.93 -7.40 13.76
CA ALA A 105 -0.24 -6.84 13.09
C ALA A 105 0.00 -5.39 12.62
N LEU A 106 0.74 -4.59 13.40
CA LEU A 106 1.10 -3.23 13.01
C LEU A 106 2.05 -3.23 11.82
N VAL A 107 3.06 -4.10 11.79
CA VAL A 107 3.98 -4.24 10.65
C VAL A 107 3.22 -4.56 9.36
N ARG A 108 2.21 -5.46 9.43
CA ARG A 108 1.33 -5.76 8.29
C ARG A 108 0.62 -4.50 7.80
N THR A 109 -0.10 -3.79 8.67
CA THR A 109 -0.85 -2.59 8.29
C THR A 109 0.06 -1.49 7.77
N THR A 110 1.24 -1.30 8.38
CA THR A 110 2.22 -0.29 7.93
C THR A 110 2.80 -0.64 6.56
N ALA A 111 3.09 -1.92 6.28
CA ALA A 111 3.54 -2.37 4.97
C ALA A 111 2.48 -2.15 3.89
N GLU A 112 1.21 -2.47 4.17
CA GLU A 112 0.09 -2.21 3.28
C GLU A 112 -0.03 -0.72 2.93
N VAL A 113 0.04 0.17 3.94
CA VAL A 113 -0.03 1.62 3.74
C VAL A 113 1.19 2.15 2.98
N ALA A 114 2.39 1.64 3.27
CA ALA A 114 3.62 2.06 2.63
C ALA A 114 3.61 1.81 1.11
N LEU A 115 2.98 0.73 0.65
CA LEU A 115 2.90 0.39 -0.77
C LEU A 115 2.10 1.39 -1.62
N ASP A 116 1.24 2.19 -1.01
CA ASP A 116 0.46 3.24 -1.65
C ASP A 116 0.98 4.65 -1.33
N ALA A 117 2.05 4.75 -0.52
CA ALA A 117 2.56 6.03 -0.06
C ALA A 117 3.43 6.73 -1.12
N ASP A 118 3.29 8.06 -1.18
CA ASP A 118 4.23 8.99 -1.81
C ASP A 118 5.67 8.79 -1.28
N PRO A 119 6.74 9.18 -1.98
CA PRO A 119 8.10 8.73 -1.67
C PRO A 119 8.59 9.12 -0.27
N GLY A 120 8.26 10.33 0.19
CA GLY A 120 8.64 10.79 1.53
C GLY A 120 7.91 10.01 2.62
N ALA A 121 6.61 9.75 2.42
CA ALA A 121 5.82 8.92 3.33
C ALA A 121 6.26 7.45 3.28
N LEU A 122 6.58 6.91 2.10
CA LEU A 122 7.16 5.57 1.93
C LEU A 122 8.47 5.45 2.71
N TYR A 123 9.37 6.43 2.59
CA TYR A 123 10.63 6.42 3.33
C TYR A 123 10.41 6.44 4.86
N ALA A 124 9.50 7.29 5.35
CA ALA A 124 9.16 7.36 6.76
C ALA A 124 8.54 6.04 7.27
N LEU A 125 7.59 5.46 6.53
CA LEU A 125 6.95 4.19 6.88
C LEU A 125 7.93 3.02 6.79
N ALA A 126 8.80 3.00 5.78
CA ALA A 126 9.88 2.02 5.67
C ALA A 126 10.86 2.10 6.85
N SER A 127 11.16 3.31 7.34
CA SER A 127 11.99 3.50 8.53
C SER A 127 11.33 2.93 9.78
N LEU A 128 10.01 3.17 9.96
CA LEU A 128 9.24 2.58 11.05
C LEU A 128 9.19 1.05 10.96
N LEU A 129 9.00 0.49 9.77
CA LEU A 129 9.04 -0.96 9.53
C LEU A 129 10.39 -1.55 9.92
N ALA A 130 11.51 -0.90 9.54
CA ALA A 130 12.84 -1.36 9.87
C ALA A 130 13.08 -1.39 11.40
N VAL A 131 12.62 -0.36 12.12
CA VAL A 131 12.68 -0.32 13.59
C VAL A 131 11.84 -1.43 14.22
N ASP A 132 10.59 -1.57 13.81
CA ASP A 132 9.67 -2.58 14.36
C ASP A 132 10.16 -4.01 14.12
N LEU A 133 10.77 -4.27 12.96
CA LEU A 133 11.38 -5.57 12.63
C LEU A 133 12.68 -5.81 13.42
N ALA A 134 13.50 -4.78 13.63
CA ALA A 134 14.71 -4.90 14.45
C ALA A 134 14.37 -5.21 15.92
N GLU A 135 13.34 -4.56 16.47
CA GLU A 135 12.85 -4.81 17.84
C GLU A 135 12.26 -6.22 18.02
N ALA A 136 11.67 -6.80 16.96
CA ALA A 136 11.16 -8.17 17.02
C ALA A 136 12.28 -9.20 17.30
N GLY A 137 13.48 -8.92 16.80
CA GLY A 137 14.68 -9.75 16.94
C GLY A 137 14.70 -10.95 15.98
N ALA A 138 15.92 -11.39 15.61
CA ALA A 138 16.12 -12.44 14.62
C ALA A 138 15.44 -13.77 14.99
N GLU A 139 15.34 -14.11 16.27
CA GLU A 139 14.75 -15.38 16.74
C GLU A 139 13.25 -15.51 16.40
N ARG A 140 12.53 -14.38 16.27
CA ARG A 140 11.08 -14.36 16.02
C ARG A 140 10.71 -14.17 14.56
N LEU A 141 11.67 -13.77 13.72
CA LEU A 141 11.48 -13.57 12.29
C LEU A 141 11.98 -14.79 11.51
N PRO A 142 11.25 -15.27 10.48
CA PRO A 142 11.80 -16.26 9.55
C PRO A 142 13.01 -15.73 8.81
N GLY A 143 13.93 -16.61 8.42
CA GLY A 143 15.11 -16.26 7.61
C GLY A 143 14.82 -15.35 6.41
N PRO A 144 13.79 -15.63 5.57
CA PRO A 144 13.44 -14.73 4.46
C PRO A 144 13.02 -13.34 4.91
N THR A 145 12.26 -13.23 6.00
CA THR A 145 11.84 -11.95 6.58
C THR A 145 13.02 -11.20 7.21
N GLN A 146 13.95 -11.91 7.86
CA GLN A 146 15.18 -11.32 8.38
C GLN A 146 16.00 -10.69 7.25
N ALA A 147 16.17 -11.39 6.13
CA ALA A 147 16.90 -10.86 4.97
C ALA A 147 16.25 -9.58 4.42
N VAL A 148 14.91 -9.55 4.33
CA VAL A 148 14.16 -8.35 3.93
C VAL A 148 14.31 -7.23 4.96
N ALA A 149 14.25 -7.53 6.25
CA ALA A 149 14.43 -6.54 7.32
C ALA A 149 15.82 -5.90 7.28
N THR A 150 16.89 -6.70 7.10
CA THR A 150 18.26 -6.21 6.96
C THR A 150 18.42 -5.33 5.73
N ASN A 151 17.88 -5.76 4.57
CA ASN A 151 17.92 -4.97 3.35
C ASN A 151 17.17 -3.65 3.50
N LEU A 152 15.97 -3.68 4.09
CA LEU A 152 15.16 -2.49 4.34
C LEU A 152 15.90 -1.51 5.27
N GLY A 153 16.53 -2.03 6.34
CA GLY A 153 17.37 -1.24 7.24
C GLY A 153 18.54 -0.55 6.54
N ALA A 154 19.23 -1.25 5.63
CA ALA A 154 20.32 -0.68 4.84
C ALA A 154 19.83 0.40 3.86
N LEU A 155 18.65 0.22 3.28
CA LEU A 155 18.07 1.18 2.33
C LEU A 155 17.61 2.48 3.00
N VAL A 156 17.12 2.40 4.23
CA VAL A 156 16.62 3.57 4.98
C VAL A 156 17.69 4.24 5.83
N SER A 157 18.81 3.58 6.15
CA SER A 157 19.91 4.21 6.87
C SER A 157 20.59 5.27 6.01
N THR A 158 20.71 6.49 6.52
CA THR A 158 21.29 7.65 5.83
C THR A 158 22.82 7.69 5.79
N GLU A 159 23.52 6.70 6.34
CA GLU A 159 24.99 6.71 6.33
C GLU A 159 25.56 6.21 5.01
N HIS A 160 26.05 7.15 4.21
CA HIS A 160 27.19 6.96 3.31
C HIS A 160 28.37 7.75 3.87
#